data_AF-A0A7S2NB67-F1
#
_entry.id   AF-A0A7S2NB67-F1
#
_cell.length_a   1.000
_cell.length_b   1.000
_cell.length_c   1.000
_cell.angle_alpha   90.00
_cell.angle_beta   90.00
_cell.angle_gamma   90.00
#
_symmetry.space_group_name_H-M   'P 1'
#
loop_
_entity.id
_entity.type
_entity.pdbx_description
1 polymer ?
#
loop_
_entity_poly.entity_id
_entity_poly.type
_entity_poly.pdbx_seq_one_letter_code
_entity_poly.pdbx_strand_id
1 'polypeptide(L)'
;MLSTCATATESAKALEYNASATRCTEQGYVAGLIVQVCARAGQVGRSLGVEPRDSAQTRTVTPAEEYAGVLRARDRRKLTGVGNAYRIFNFVAALTAPLDHLNEVLMDSRVAHVQADCYAVLTPVELAATSASTSSAAVPWGLDRIDSRTGLDGRFDAGEQRGWNSTIYIADTGVRISHRDFGGRAVRGWSAYCNDEDDTCGAVGVDGGVITAGHSGCNSHGTHVASTAAGTQFGVAKAATIVAVQALNCYGGGTTSGIIGAIRWSMEDAITMGRERTSVISLSLTSNLGSIDKAAVVEAHNAGLVVVAAAGNAAYDQCASLPTCPQPCARCDGPKTD
;
A
#
# COMPACT_ATOMS: atom_id res chain seq x y z
N MET A 1 -26.39 2.98 -9.31
CA MET A 1 -26.61 1.53 -9.50
C MET A 1 -25.35 0.82 -9.04
N LEU A 2 -25.43 0.08 -7.93
CA LEU A 2 -24.27 -0.68 -7.40
C LEU A 2 -24.10 -1.90 -8.29
N SER A 3 -23.03 -1.95 -9.10
CA SER A 3 -22.78 -3.10 -9.96
C SER A 3 -22.44 -4.30 -9.09
N THR A 4 -23.21 -5.37 -9.19
CA THR A 4 -22.75 -6.68 -8.74
C THR A 4 -21.51 -7.03 -9.57
N CYS A 5 -20.37 -7.28 -8.93
CA CYS A 5 -19.18 -7.72 -9.64
C CYS A 5 -19.45 -9.12 -10.25
N ALA A 6 -19.17 -9.28 -11.55
CA ALA A 6 -19.46 -10.50 -12.28
C ALA A 6 -18.46 -11.59 -11.87
N THR A 7 -18.97 -12.78 -11.54
CA THR A 7 -18.15 -13.93 -11.14
C THR A 7 -17.57 -14.60 -12.38
N ALA A 8 -16.26 -14.89 -12.38
CA ALA A 8 -15.59 -15.52 -13.50
C ALA A 8 -15.70 -17.06 -13.47
N THR A 9 -15.51 -17.70 -14.63
CA THR A 9 -15.44 -19.16 -14.73
C THR A 9 -14.19 -19.68 -14.03
N GLU A 10 -14.18 -20.95 -13.62
CA GLU A 10 -12.99 -21.61 -13.05
C GLU A 10 -11.77 -21.45 -13.96
N SER A 11 -11.92 -21.70 -15.26
CA SER A 11 -10.83 -21.58 -16.23
C SER A 11 -10.29 -20.15 -16.37
N ALA A 12 -11.17 -19.14 -16.28
CA ALA A 12 -10.76 -17.74 -16.33
C ALA A 12 -9.98 -17.35 -15.05
N LYS A 13 -10.47 -17.77 -13.88
CA LYS A 13 -9.78 -17.56 -12.60
C LYS A 13 -8.42 -18.26 -12.56
N ALA A 14 -8.33 -19.47 -13.10
CA ALA A 14 -7.09 -20.24 -13.18
C ALA A 14 -6.06 -19.55 -14.11
N LEU A 15 -6.52 -19.02 -15.24
CA LEU A 15 -5.67 -18.26 -16.17
C LEU A 15 -5.15 -16.97 -15.53
N GLU A 16 -6.01 -16.24 -14.82
CA GLU A 16 -5.64 -15.03 -14.07
C GLU A 16 -4.59 -15.35 -12.99
N TYR A 17 -4.85 -16.37 -12.17
CA TYR A 17 -3.92 -16.83 -11.15
C TYR A 17 -2.58 -17.22 -11.77
N ASN A 18 -2.57 -18.10 -12.78
CA ASN A 18 -1.34 -18.55 -13.42
C ASN A 18 -0.54 -17.39 -14.03
N ALA A 19 -1.21 -16.44 -14.69
CA ALA A 19 -0.55 -15.26 -15.23
C ALA A 19 0.12 -14.42 -14.13
N SER A 20 -0.56 -14.22 -13.00
CA SER A 20 0.01 -13.50 -11.84
C SER A 20 1.13 -14.28 -11.15
N ALA A 21 0.98 -15.60 -11.00
CA ALA A 21 1.97 -16.47 -10.36
C ALA A 21 3.27 -16.54 -11.16
N THR A 22 3.20 -16.64 -12.49
CA THR A 22 4.38 -16.58 -13.37
C THR A 22 5.18 -15.30 -13.15
N ARG A 23 4.49 -14.15 -13.05
CA ARG A 23 5.15 -12.86 -12.74
C ARG A 23 5.81 -12.88 -11.35
N CYS A 24 5.18 -13.46 -10.34
CA CYS A 24 5.80 -13.56 -9.01
C CYS A 24 7.08 -14.42 -9.04
N THR A 25 7.08 -15.53 -9.78
CA THR A 25 8.21 -16.48 -9.80
C THR A 25 9.45 -15.93 -10.49
N GLU A 26 9.31 -14.95 -11.40
CA GLU A 26 10.45 -14.27 -12.02
C GLU A 26 11.19 -13.33 -11.04
N GLN A 27 10.58 -12.97 -9.90
CA GLN A 27 11.14 -12.00 -8.94
C GLN A 27 11.31 -12.52 -7.50
N GLY A 28 10.94 -13.78 -7.22
CA GLY A 28 11.12 -14.34 -5.88
C GLY A 28 10.33 -15.62 -5.65
N TYR A 29 9.11 -15.49 -5.13
CA TYR A 29 8.21 -16.61 -4.83
C TYR A 29 6.77 -16.11 -4.58
N VAL A 30 5.80 -17.03 -4.62
CA VAL A 30 4.39 -16.77 -4.30
C VAL A 30 4.15 -16.99 -2.80
N ALA A 31 3.68 -15.97 -2.09
CA ALA A 31 3.40 -16.04 -0.66
C ALA A 31 2.01 -16.63 -0.34
N GLY A 32 1.09 -16.59 -1.30
CA GLY A 32 -0.28 -17.09 -1.14
C GLY A 32 -1.18 -16.69 -2.31
N LEU A 33 -2.46 -16.55 -2.02
CA LEU A 33 -3.52 -16.18 -2.95
C LEU A 33 -4.21 -14.92 -2.43
N ILE A 34 -4.53 -13.99 -3.32
CA ILE A 34 -5.47 -12.90 -3.04
C ILE A 34 -6.73 -13.18 -3.84
N VAL A 35 -7.84 -13.23 -3.13
CA VAL A 35 -9.13 -13.67 -3.68
C VAL A 35 -10.12 -12.53 -3.59
N GLN A 36 -10.65 -12.07 -4.72
CA GLN A 36 -11.73 -11.10 -4.74
C GLN A 36 -13.08 -11.82 -4.68
N VAL A 37 -13.84 -11.56 -3.63
CA VAL A 37 -15.20 -12.09 -3.45
C VAL A 37 -16.25 -11.00 -3.62
N CYS A 38 -17.33 -11.37 -4.30
CA CYS A 38 -18.50 -10.51 -4.48
C CYS A 38 -19.47 -10.66 -3.31
N ALA A 39 -20.08 -9.55 -2.88
CA ALA A 39 -21.26 -9.60 -2.02
C ALA A 39 -22.41 -10.33 -2.74
N ARG A 40 -23.20 -11.09 -1.96
CA ARG A 40 -24.44 -11.70 -2.46
C ARG A 40 -25.51 -10.61 -2.64
N ALA A 41 -26.34 -10.75 -3.67
CA ALA A 41 -27.52 -9.91 -3.85
C ALA A 41 -28.40 -9.97 -2.59
N GLY A 42 -28.66 -8.81 -1.95
CA GLY A 42 -29.43 -8.70 -0.70
C GLY A 42 -28.64 -8.29 0.55
N GLN A 43 -27.31 -8.30 0.52
CA GLN A 43 -26.47 -7.66 1.58
C GLN A 43 -26.22 -6.16 1.33
N VAL A 44 -26.75 -5.63 0.23
CA VAL A 44 -26.60 -4.24 -0.18
C VAL A 44 -27.61 -3.39 0.58
N GLY A 45 -27.33 -3.04 1.84
CA GLY A 45 -28.23 -2.19 2.60
C GLY A 45 -27.86 -1.95 4.06
N ARG A 46 -26.98 -0.97 4.32
CA ARG A 46 -27.24 0.20 5.18
C ARG A 46 -25.98 1.08 5.23
N SER A 47 -26.20 2.36 4.97
CA SER A 47 -25.22 3.39 4.67
C SER A 47 -24.37 3.81 5.85
N LEU A 48 -23.20 4.36 5.51
CA LEU A 48 -22.56 5.48 6.20
C LEU A 48 -23.60 6.42 6.81
N GLY A 49 -23.50 6.60 8.12
CA GLY A 49 -24.24 7.57 8.93
C GLY A 49 -23.43 7.76 10.22
N VAL A 50 -23.00 9.00 10.45
CA VAL A 50 -22.19 9.42 11.61
C VAL A 50 -23.10 9.64 12.83
N GLU A 51 -22.52 9.42 14.02
CA GLU A 51 -22.91 9.83 15.40
C GLU A 51 -23.49 8.76 16.34
N PRO A 52 -23.37 8.94 17.68
CA PRO A 52 -22.17 9.20 18.47
C PRO A 52 -21.90 8.05 19.48
N ARG A 53 -20.78 8.15 20.21
CA ARG A 53 -20.25 7.19 21.21
C ARG A 53 -21.34 6.63 22.15
N ASP A 54 -21.21 5.33 22.45
CA ASP A 54 -22.07 4.47 23.29
C ASP A 54 -23.26 3.76 22.62
N SER A 55 -22.96 2.72 21.84
CA SER A 55 -23.71 1.45 21.84
C SER A 55 -22.92 0.42 21.03
N ALA A 56 -22.98 -0.85 21.44
CA ALA A 56 -22.28 -1.97 20.80
C ALA A 56 -22.49 -1.95 19.27
N GLN A 57 -21.48 -1.46 18.53
CA GLN A 57 -21.53 -1.36 17.08
C GLN A 57 -21.68 -2.76 16.50
N THR A 58 -22.78 -3.00 15.81
CA THR A 58 -22.94 -4.21 15.00
C THR A 58 -21.98 -4.06 13.81
N ARG A 59 -20.76 -4.58 13.95
CA ARG A 59 -19.75 -4.54 12.89
C ARG A 59 -20.31 -5.26 11.67
N THR A 60 -20.53 -4.54 10.57
CA THR A 60 -20.94 -5.13 9.30
C THR A 60 -19.82 -6.04 8.80
N VAL A 61 -20.07 -7.35 8.81
CA VAL A 61 -19.14 -8.36 8.31
C VAL A 61 -18.99 -8.20 6.80
N THR A 62 -17.75 -8.10 6.33
CA THR A 62 -17.46 -7.95 4.90
C THR A 62 -17.67 -9.29 4.16
N PRO A 63 -17.91 -9.28 2.84
CA PRO A 63 -17.98 -10.52 2.06
C PRO A 63 -16.74 -11.41 2.21
N ALA A 64 -15.54 -10.84 2.37
CA ALA A 64 -14.31 -11.61 2.59
C ALA A 64 -14.24 -12.22 3.98
N GLU A 65 -14.74 -11.53 5.01
CA GLU A 65 -14.81 -12.09 6.37
C GLU A 65 -15.85 -13.21 6.48
N GLU A 66 -17.00 -13.04 5.81
CA GLU A 66 -17.98 -14.11 5.67
C GLU A 66 -17.39 -15.30 4.90
N TYR A 67 -16.73 -15.03 3.78
CA TYR A 67 -16.08 -16.05 2.97
C TYR A 67 -14.94 -16.78 3.71
N ALA A 68 -14.12 -16.04 4.45
CA ALA A 68 -13.11 -16.58 5.35
C ALA A 68 -13.74 -17.48 6.41
N GLY A 69 -14.89 -17.09 6.98
CA GLY A 69 -15.67 -17.93 7.88
C GLY A 69 -16.13 -19.23 7.23
N VAL A 70 -16.52 -19.20 5.95
CA VAL A 70 -16.89 -20.41 5.20
C VAL A 70 -15.69 -21.32 4.96
N LEU A 71 -14.53 -20.78 4.57
CA LEU A 71 -13.30 -21.57 4.44
C LEU A 71 -12.91 -22.19 5.79
N ARG A 72 -12.94 -21.40 6.87
CA ARG A 72 -12.68 -21.84 8.26
C ARG A 72 -13.61 -22.97 8.72
N ALA A 73 -14.87 -22.96 8.30
CA ALA A 73 -15.84 -23.98 8.69
C ALA A 73 -15.70 -25.28 7.89
N ARG A 74 -15.14 -25.24 6.68
CA ARG A 74 -14.98 -26.41 5.80
C ARG A 74 -13.74 -27.23 6.12
N ASP A 75 -12.66 -26.60 6.57
CA ASP A 75 -11.46 -27.33 6.96
C ASP A 75 -11.49 -27.70 8.45
N ARG A 76 -11.64 -29.01 8.72
CA ARG A 76 -11.64 -29.57 10.09
C ARG A 76 -10.25 -29.54 10.74
N ARG A 77 -9.18 -29.26 9.97
CA ARG A 77 -7.87 -28.92 10.52
C ARG A 77 -7.89 -27.41 10.73
N LYS A 78 -7.71 -26.96 11.98
CA LYS A 78 -7.64 -25.53 12.33
C LYS A 78 -6.83 -24.78 11.26
N LEU A 79 -7.51 -23.98 10.45
CA LEU A 79 -6.89 -23.17 9.41
C LEU A 79 -5.98 -22.12 10.04
N THR A 80 -4.71 -22.46 10.19
CA THR A 80 -3.66 -21.54 10.65
C THR A 80 -3.20 -20.58 9.55
N GLY A 81 -3.90 -20.48 8.42
CA GLY A 81 -3.41 -19.79 7.23
C GLY A 81 -4.37 -18.86 6.48
N VAL A 82 -5.68 -18.82 6.81
CA VAL A 82 -6.57 -17.79 6.22
C VAL A 82 -6.17 -16.43 6.79
N GLY A 83 -5.52 -15.63 5.94
CA GLY A 83 -4.90 -14.35 6.29
C GLY A 83 -5.90 -13.20 6.41
N ASN A 84 -5.42 -11.98 6.16
CA ASN A 84 -6.20 -10.76 6.30
C ASN A 84 -7.34 -10.68 5.28
N ALA A 85 -8.50 -10.20 5.73
CA ALA A 85 -9.65 -9.88 4.89
C ALA A 85 -9.75 -8.36 4.73
N TYR A 86 -9.75 -7.91 3.48
CA TYR A 86 -9.83 -6.51 3.12
C TYR A 86 -11.16 -6.20 2.46
N ARG A 87 -11.92 -5.24 2.98
CA ARG A 87 -12.98 -4.62 2.20
C ARG A 87 -12.31 -3.74 1.15
N ILE A 88 -12.46 -4.08 -0.12
CA ILE A 88 -12.03 -3.20 -1.22
C ILE A 88 -13.18 -2.20 -1.35
N PHE A 89 -14.28 -2.59 -2.00
CA PHE A 89 -15.50 -1.76 -2.08
C PHE A 89 -16.54 -2.09 -1.00
N ASN A 90 -17.59 -1.26 -0.92
CA ASN A 90 -18.80 -1.53 -0.12
C ASN A 90 -19.42 -2.93 -0.35
N PHE A 91 -19.17 -3.56 -1.49
CA PHE A 91 -19.72 -4.86 -1.87
C PHE A 91 -18.69 -5.84 -2.45
N VAL A 92 -17.40 -5.50 -2.42
CA VAL A 92 -16.30 -6.37 -2.91
C VAL A 92 -15.23 -6.43 -1.84
N ALA A 93 -14.70 -7.61 -1.57
CA ALA A 93 -13.66 -7.76 -0.59
C ALA A 93 -12.56 -8.71 -1.10
N ALA A 94 -11.32 -8.46 -0.70
CA ALA A 94 -10.20 -9.36 -0.92
C ALA A 94 -9.92 -10.20 0.32
N LEU A 95 -9.51 -11.45 0.12
CA LEU A 95 -9.05 -12.35 1.17
C LEU A 95 -7.69 -12.92 0.80
N THR A 96 -6.76 -12.93 1.75
CA THR A 96 -5.53 -13.71 1.60
C THR A 96 -5.75 -15.16 2.06
N ALA A 97 -5.39 -16.12 1.22
CA ALA A 97 -5.47 -17.55 1.54
C ALA A 97 -4.16 -18.28 1.15
N PRO A 98 -3.81 -19.38 1.82
CA PRO A 98 -2.67 -20.20 1.41
C PRO A 98 -2.96 -20.98 0.12
N LEU A 99 -1.88 -21.44 -0.54
CA LEU A 99 -1.92 -22.07 -1.86
C LEU A 99 -2.68 -23.41 -1.91
N ASP A 100 -2.79 -24.11 -0.79
CA ASP A 100 -3.55 -25.36 -0.66
C ASP A 100 -5.05 -25.19 -0.93
N HIS A 101 -5.57 -23.96 -0.79
CA HIS A 101 -6.96 -23.62 -1.12
C HIS A 101 -7.21 -23.26 -2.58
N LEU A 102 -6.19 -23.26 -3.44
CA LEU A 102 -6.33 -22.76 -4.82
C LEU A 102 -7.48 -23.45 -5.56
N ASN A 103 -7.55 -24.78 -5.55
CA ASN A 103 -8.62 -25.51 -6.25
C ASN A 103 -10.02 -25.18 -5.70
N GLU A 104 -10.17 -25.05 -4.37
CA GLU A 104 -11.45 -24.68 -3.76
C GLU A 104 -11.87 -23.27 -4.19
N VAL A 105 -10.93 -22.31 -4.14
CA VAL A 105 -11.16 -20.91 -4.52
C VAL A 105 -11.50 -20.78 -6.01
N LEU A 106 -10.83 -21.54 -6.87
CA LEU A 106 -11.11 -21.56 -8.31
C LEU A 106 -12.50 -22.12 -8.63
N MET A 107 -13.01 -23.05 -7.83
CA MET A 107 -14.35 -23.64 -8.03
C MET A 107 -15.49 -22.82 -7.38
N ASP A 108 -15.20 -21.94 -6.42
CA ASP A 108 -16.25 -21.23 -5.69
C ASP A 108 -16.89 -20.12 -6.55
N SER A 109 -18.21 -20.17 -6.70
CA SER A 109 -18.98 -19.25 -7.53
C SER A 109 -19.09 -17.84 -6.95
N ARG A 110 -18.69 -17.61 -5.69
CA ARG A 110 -18.65 -16.27 -5.07
C ARG A 110 -17.38 -15.50 -5.43
N VAL A 111 -16.36 -16.20 -5.92
CA VAL A 111 -15.07 -15.64 -6.26
C VAL A 111 -15.13 -15.06 -7.67
N ALA A 112 -14.80 -13.78 -7.80
CA ALA A 112 -14.71 -13.09 -9.08
C ALA A 112 -13.31 -13.12 -9.67
N HIS A 113 -12.29 -12.85 -8.84
CA HIS A 113 -10.90 -12.80 -9.27
C HIS A 113 -10.00 -13.57 -8.32
N VAL A 114 -8.95 -14.16 -8.87
CA VAL A 114 -7.91 -14.86 -8.11
C VAL A 114 -6.56 -14.45 -8.67
N GLN A 115 -5.71 -13.91 -7.82
CA GLN A 115 -4.32 -13.60 -8.16
C GLN A 115 -3.38 -14.17 -7.10
N ALA A 116 -2.14 -14.39 -7.49
CA ALA A 116 -1.07 -14.75 -6.57
C ALA A 116 -0.75 -13.57 -5.64
N ASP A 117 -0.54 -13.86 -4.36
CA ASP A 117 0.03 -12.90 -3.42
C ASP A 117 1.55 -12.92 -3.61
N CYS A 118 2.07 -11.99 -4.40
CA CYS A 118 3.50 -11.93 -4.70
C CYS A 118 4.27 -11.29 -3.55
N TYR A 119 5.56 -11.65 -3.42
CA TYR A 119 6.48 -10.92 -2.57
C TYR A 119 7.19 -9.82 -3.38
N ALA A 120 7.07 -8.57 -2.91
CA ALA A 120 7.80 -7.40 -3.38
C ALA A 120 9.03 -7.19 -2.50
N VAL A 121 10.17 -6.81 -3.10
CA VAL A 121 11.41 -6.53 -2.35
C VAL A 121 12.07 -5.30 -2.92
N LEU A 122 12.53 -4.41 -2.05
CA LEU A 122 13.47 -3.36 -2.42
C LEU A 122 14.76 -3.97 -2.97
N THR A 123 15.34 -3.35 -3.98
CA THR A 123 16.61 -3.82 -4.56
C THR A 123 17.75 -3.74 -3.55
N PRO A 124 18.84 -4.52 -3.71
CA PRO A 124 20.00 -4.43 -2.82
C PRO A 124 20.59 -3.02 -2.70
N VAL A 125 20.49 -2.21 -3.76
CA VAL A 125 20.94 -0.81 -3.76
C VAL A 125 20.04 0.07 -2.89
N GLU A 126 18.72 -0.14 -2.92
CA GLU A 126 17.76 0.58 -2.07
C GLU A 126 17.84 0.15 -0.60
N LEU A 127 18.17 -1.12 -0.36
CA LEU A 127 18.39 -1.64 0.99
C LEU A 127 19.69 -1.13 1.60
N ALA A 128 20.69 -0.81 0.78
CA ALA A 128 21.95 -0.26 1.24
C ALA A 128 21.74 1.19 1.71
N ALA A 129 21.83 1.41 3.02
CA ALA A 129 21.99 2.75 3.57
C ALA A 129 23.37 3.29 3.15
N THR A 130 23.45 3.86 1.95
CA THR A 130 24.68 4.52 1.50
C THR A 130 24.90 5.71 2.42
N SER A 131 26.02 5.66 3.15
CA SER A 131 26.50 6.80 3.93
C SER A 131 26.98 7.86 2.95
N ALA A 132 26.05 8.59 2.34
CA ALA A 132 26.39 9.78 1.60
C ALA A 132 26.93 10.80 2.61
N SER A 133 28.25 10.92 2.66
CA SER A 133 28.95 12.03 3.29
C SER A 133 28.48 13.33 2.66
N THR A 134 27.40 13.90 3.19
CA THR A 134 26.92 15.23 2.83
C THR A 134 27.35 16.20 3.91
N SER A 135 28.65 16.50 3.91
CA SER A 135 29.20 17.68 4.57
C SER A 135 29.01 18.93 3.70
N SER A 136 27.84 19.10 3.08
CA SER A 136 27.52 20.36 2.42
C SER A 136 26.10 20.79 2.76
N ALA A 137 25.97 22.05 3.17
CA ALA A 137 24.71 22.77 3.30
C ALA A 137 24.05 23.03 1.92
N ALA A 138 24.41 22.26 0.89
CA ALA A 138 23.94 22.43 -0.47
C ALA A 138 22.56 21.80 -0.62
N VAL A 139 21.69 22.48 -1.36
CA VAL A 139 20.40 21.94 -1.78
C VAL A 139 20.64 20.67 -2.60
N PRO A 140 19.97 19.54 -2.30
CA PRO A 140 20.03 18.37 -3.15
C PRO A 140 19.65 18.72 -4.59
N TRP A 141 20.45 18.28 -5.56
CA TRP A 141 20.24 18.60 -6.98
C TRP A 141 18.82 18.25 -7.45
N GLY A 142 18.19 17.21 -6.88
CA GLY A 142 16.84 16.80 -7.24
C GLY A 142 15.77 17.83 -6.85
N LEU A 143 15.97 18.58 -5.75
CA LEU A 143 15.08 19.68 -5.36
C LEU A 143 15.22 20.88 -6.30
N ASP A 144 16.46 21.28 -6.58
CA ASP A 144 16.82 22.32 -7.55
C ASP A 144 16.36 21.97 -8.98
N ARG A 145 16.28 20.68 -9.30
CA ARG A 145 15.75 20.27 -10.61
C ARG A 145 14.25 20.49 -10.76
N ILE A 146 13.46 20.39 -9.68
CA ILE A 146 11.99 20.35 -9.79
C ILE A 146 11.32 21.71 -9.58
N ASP A 147 12.01 22.70 -9.03
CA ASP A 147 11.46 24.06 -8.85
C ASP A 147 11.65 24.95 -10.10
N SER A 148 12.57 24.59 -10.99
CA SER A 148 12.83 25.31 -12.24
C SER A 148 12.68 24.45 -13.51
N ARG A 149 12.19 25.08 -14.58
CA ARG A 149 12.22 24.49 -15.94
C ARG A 149 13.58 24.67 -16.64
N THR A 150 14.43 25.55 -16.13
CA THR A 150 15.72 25.90 -16.74
C THR A 150 16.84 25.80 -15.71
N GLY A 151 17.68 24.78 -15.88
CA GLY A 151 18.96 24.64 -15.17
C GLY A 151 18.87 24.16 -13.72
N LEU A 152 20.03 24.21 -13.06
CA LEU A 152 20.26 23.98 -11.63
C LEU A 152 20.96 25.24 -11.10
N ASP A 153 20.33 25.99 -10.19
CA ASP A 153 20.88 27.23 -9.63
C ASP A 153 21.38 27.09 -8.18
N GLY A 154 21.29 25.87 -7.63
CA GLY A 154 21.69 25.51 -6.29
C GLY A 154 20.69 25.92 -5.21
N ARG A 155 19.47 26.33 -5.57
CA ARG A 155 18.40 26.74 -4.66
C ARG A 155 17.19 25.82 -4.81
N PHE A 156 16.29 25.89 -3.82
CA PHE A 156 14.99 25.26 -3.92
C PHE A 156 13.93 26.25 -3.42
N ASP A 157 13.08 26.74 -4.33
CA ASP A 157 11.97 27.61 -4.03
C ASP A 157 10.62 26.90 -4.26
N ALA A 158 10.04 26.39 -3.17
CA ALA A 158 8.69 25.82 -3.17
C ALA A 158 7.57 26.90 -3.25
N GLY A 159 7.93 28.19 -3.28
CA GLY A 159 7.00 29.30 -3.18
C GLY A 159 6.14 29.25 -1.90
N GLU A 160 4.88 29.65 -2.04
CA GLU A 160 3.88 29.63 -0.97
C GLU A 160 3.23 28.24 -0.79
N GLN A 161 3.31 27.37 -1.80
CA GLN A 161 2.63 26.07 -1.83
C GLN A 161 3.45 24.98 -1.14
N ARG A 162 3.57 25.09 0.19
CA ARG A 162 4.40 24.20 1.01
C ARG A 162 3.68 22.93 1.50
N GLY A 163 2.45 22.69 1.07
CA GLY A 163 1.64 21.54 1.49
C GLY A 163 0.86 21.75 2.80
N TRP A 164 0.52 22.99 3.15
CA TRP A 164 -0.33 23.28 4.30
C TRP A 164 -1.68 22.57 4.18
N ASN A 165 -2.14 21.95 5.27
CA ASN A 165 -3.38 21.15 5.33
C ASN A 165 -3.41 19.94 4.37
N SER A 166 -2.24 19.54 3.85
CA SER A 166 -2.08 18.31 3.07
C SER A 166 -1.54 17.19 3.94
N THR A 167 -1.91 15.96 3.59
CA THR A 167 -1.42 14.73 4.24
C THR A 167 -0.73 13.83 3.21
N ILE A 168 0.41 13.27 3.57
CA ILE A 168 1.11 12.27 2.76
C ILE A 168 1.23 10.98 3.57
N TYR A 169 0.57 9.94 3.10
CA TYR A 169 0.72 8.58 3.62
C TYR A 169 1.95 7.97 2.95
N ILE A 170 2.96 7.63 3.76
CA ILE A 170 4.19 7.00 3.29
C ILE A 170 4.02 5.50 3.50
N ALA A 171 3.59 4.79 2.46
CA ALA A 171 3.37 3.35 2.46
C ALA A 171 4.66 2.62 2.05
N ASP A 172 5.47 2.25 3.05
CA ASP A 172 6.87 1.84 2.87
C ASP A 172 7.34 0.89 4.01
N THR A 173 8.62 0.89 4.40
CA THR A 173 9.20 0.06 5.49
C THR A 173 8.81 0.51 6.91
N GLY A 174 8.09 1.63 7.01
CA GLY A 174 7.85 2.37 8.25
C GLY A 174 8.63 3.69 8.29
N VAL A 175 8.27 4.56 9.22
CA VAL A 175 8.85 5.90 9.37
C VAL A 175 9.29 6.13 10.80
N ARG A 176 10.52 6.62 10.99
CA ARG A 176 10.97 7.13 12.28
C ARG A 176 10.40 8.52 12.52
N ILE A 177 9.14 8.59 12.96
CA ILE A 177 8.41 9.87 13.10
C ILE A 177 9.07 10.85 14.08
N SER A 178 9.92 10.36 14.99
CA SER A 178 10.74 11.16 15.91
C SER A 178 11.94 11.85 15.25
N HIS A 179 12.17 11.65 13.95
CA HIS A 179 13.27 12.28 13.25
C HIS A 179 13.11 13.81 13.23
N ARG A 180 14.19 14.52 13.59
CA ARG A 180 14.19 15.99 13.75
C ARG A 180 13.71 16.74 12.50
N ASP A 181 13.93 16.17 11.31
CA ASP A 181 13.53 16.78 10.05
C ASP A 181 12.01 16.86 9.86
N PHE A 182 11.22 16.11 10.63
CA PHE A 182 9.76 16.17 10.55
C PHE A 182 9.15 17.26 11.42
N GLY A 183 9.89 17.78 12.41
CA GLY A 183 9.41 18.85 13.29
C GLY A 183 8.08 18.54 14.00
N GLY A 184 7.80 17.26 14.28
CA GLY A 184 6.55 16.82 14.91
C GLY A 184 5.35 16.62 13.96
N ARG A 185 5.51 16.85 12.65
CA ARG A 185 4.43 16.66 11.66
C ARG A 185 4.24 15.22 11.19
N ALA A 186 5.13 14.32 11.57
CA ALA A 186 4.99 12.90 11.29
C ALA A 186 4.24 12.19 12.42
N VAL A 187 3.22 11.42 12.07
CA VAL A 187 2.33 10.75 13.03
C VAL A 187 2.24 9.25 12.75
N ARG A 188 1.87 8.50 13.79
CA ARG A 188 1.58 7.07 13.72
C ARG A 188 0.45 6.81 12.73
N GLY A 189 0.53 5.70 12.00
CA GLY A 189 -0.54 5.20 11.14
C GLY A 189 -0.76 3.72 11.36
N TRP A 190 -0.40 2.91 10.35
CA TRP A 190 -0.75 1.48 10.29
C TRP A 190 0.41 0.63 9.80
N SER A 191 0.38 -0.66 10.12
CA SER A 191 1.31 -1.65 9.62
C SER A 191 0.61 -2.92 9.17
N ALA A 192 1.07 -3.50 8.06
CA ALA A 192 0.65 -4.82 7.60
C ALA A 192 1.09 -5.96 8.54
N TYR A 193 2.01 -5.68 9.47
CA TYR A 193 2.66 -6.68 10.31
C TYR A 193 2.30 -6.53 11.79
N CYS A 194 2.03 -5.31 12.28
CA CYS A 194 1.75 -5.08 13.69
C CYS A 194 1.03 -3.75 13.97
N ASN A 195 -0.15 -3.80 14.59
CA ASN A 195 -0.85 -2.60 15.07
C ASN A 195 -1.15 -2.69 16.57
N ASP A 196 -0.39 -3.53 17.28
CA ASP A 196 -0.53 -3.75 18.71
C ASP A 196 0.39 -2.77 19.43
N GLU A 197 -0.21 -1.90 20.26
CA GLU A 197 0.49 -0.86 21.01
C GLU A 197 1.45 -1.42 22.09
N ASP A 198 1.42 -2.73 22.33
CA ASP A 198 2.15 -3.45 23.38
C ASP A 198 3.56 -3.95 22.96
N ASP A 199 4.13 -3.44 21.86
CA ASP A 199 5.51 -3.71 21.39
C ASP A 199 5.82 -5.20 21.10
N THR A 200 4.78 -6.01 20.82
CA THR A 200 4.90 -7.45 20.49
C THR A 200 5.14 -7.72 19.00
N CYS A 201 5.57 -6.71 18.24
CA CYS A 201 5.59 -6.71 16.77
C CYS A 201 6.63 -7.62 16.10
N GLY A 202 7.42 -8.34 16.90
CA GLY A 202 8.48 -9.23 16.41
C GLY A 202 9.56 -8.47 15.64
N ALA A 203 10.35 -9.20 14.85
CA ALA A 203 11.50 -8.62 14.14
C ALA A 203 11.16 -7.96 12.79
N VAL A 204 9.95 -8.19 12.27
CA VAL A 204 9.54 -7.79 10.91
C VAL A 204 8.61 -6.59 10.88
N GLY A 205 7.81 -6.39 11.94
CA GLY A 205 6.80 -5.34 12.03
C GLY A 205 7.22 -4.25 13.00
N VAL A 206 6.66 -3.06 12.79
CA VAL A 206 6.73 -1.94 13.73
C VAL A 206 5.32 -1.41 13.98
N ASP A 207 5.02 -1.11 15.25
CA ASP A 207 3.67 -0.70 15.64
C ASP A 207 3.21 0.56 14.90
N GLY A 208 2.05 0.48 14.24
CA GLY A 208 1.47 1.59 13.50
C GLY A 208 2.42 2.22 12.47
N GLY A 209 3.36 1.43 11.96
CA GLY A 209 4.38 1.89 11.01
C GLY A 209 5.49 2.77 11.61
N VAL A 210 5.58 2.87 12.94
CA VAL A 210 6.52 3.75 13.64
C VAL A 210 7.83 3.05 13.98
N ILE A 211 8.92 3.47 13.35
CA ILE A 211 10.27 3.02 13.70
C ILE A 211 10.76 3.79 14.93
N THR A 212 11.08 3.07 16.00
CA THR A 212 11.65 3.62 17.25
C THR A 212 13.14 3.24 17.40
N ALA A 213 13.79 3.70 18.48
CA ALA A 213 15.19 3.34 18.75
C ALA A 213 15.40 1.82 18.99
N GLY A 214 14.36 1.08 19.40
CA GLY A 214 14.42 -0.38 19.57
C GLY A 214 14.48 -1.16 18.26
N HIS A 215 14.22 -0.50 17.12
CA HIS A 215 14.10 -1.11 15.81
C HIS A 215 15.40 -0.99 14.99
N SER A 216 16.55 -1.30 15.59
CA SER A 216 17.88 -1.09 14.97
C SER A 216 18.13 -1.92 13.71
N GLY A 217 17.37 -3.00 13.51
CA GLY A 217 17.41 -3.84 12.30
C GLY A 217 16.45 -3.41 11.20
N CYS A 218 15.61 -2.40 11.42
CA CYS A 218 14.62 -1.97 10.44
C CYS A 218 15.21 -0.98 9.44
N ASN A 219 14.83 -1.16 8.19
CA ASN A 219 15.30 -0.37 7.07
C ASN A 219 14.77 1.08 7.13
N SER A 220 15.64 2.06 6.86
CA SER A 220 15.33 3.49 6.88
C SER A 220 14.69 4.04 5.59
N HIS A 221 14.40 3.20 4.60
CA HIS A 221 13.88 3.59 3.29
C HIS A 221 12.63 4.47 3.41
N GLY A 222 11.61 4.04 4.16
CA GLY A 222 10.41 4.85 4.39
C GLY A 222 10.68 6.19 5.07
N THR A 223 11.68 6.26 5.97
CA THR A 223 12.09 7.54 6.58
C THR A 223 12.76 8.46 5.57
N HIS A 224 13.57 7.92 4.67
CA HIS A 224 14.20 8.68 3.59
C HIS A 224 13.16 9.21 2.59
N VAL A 225 12.20 8.36 2.18
CA VAL A 225 11.07 8.74 1.33
C VAL A 225 10.23 9.83 1.98
N ALA A 226 9.87 9.67 3.27
CA ALA A 226 9.14 10.67 4.04
C ALA A 226 9.88 12.02 4.12
N SER A 227 11.20 11.98 4.33
CA SER A 227 12.07 13.15 4.39
C SER A 227 12.11 13.89 3.06
N THR A 228 12.17 13.17 1.95
CA THR A 228 12.15 13.74 0.60
C THR A 228 10.79 14.34 0.25
N ALA A 229 9.70 13.72 0.71
CA ALA A 229 8.35 14.22 0.48
C ALA A 229 8.05 15.49 1.28
N ALA A 230 8.34 15.50 2.59
CA ALA A 230 7.85 16.54 3.50
C ALA A 230 8.78 16.88 4.69
N GLY A 231 10.05 16.51 4.65
CA GLY A 231 11.06 16.98 5.59
C GLY A 231 11.24 18.50 5.57
N THR A 232 11.63 19.10 6.69
CA THR A 232 11.87 20.56 6.77
C THR A 232 13.10 20.99 5.97
N GLN A 233 14.14 20.16 5.92
CA GLN A 233 15.39 20.42 5.26
C GLN A 233 15.33 19.95 3.81
N PHE A 234 14.95 18.69 3.59
CA PHE A 234 15.05 18.01 2.29
C PHE A 234 13.70 17.74 1.61
N GLY A 235 12.60 18.20 2.18
CA GLY A 235 11.26 17.93 1.66
C GLY A 235 10.81 18.91 0.58
N VAL A 236 9.98 18.41 -0.34
CA VAL A 236 9.23 19.24 -1.30
C VAL A 236 8.08 19.96 -0.58
N ALA A 237 7.20 19.22 0.09
CA ALA A 237 6.02 19.72 0.80
C ALA A 237 6.32 19.95 2.29
N LYS A 238 7.17 20.94 2.58
CA LYS A 238 7.75 21.20 3.92
C LYS A 238 6.74 21.44 5.05
N ALA A 239 5.46 21.69 4.76
CA ALA A 239 4.40 21.93 5.73
C ALA A 239 3.35 20.79 5.79
N ALA A 240 3.48 19.74 4.97
CA ALA A 240 2.53 18.63 4.97
C ALA A 240 2.65 17.76 6.22
N THR A 241 1.56 17.09 6.58
CA THR A 241 1.54 16.04 7.61
C THR A 241 1.99 14.72 6.99
N ILE A 242 2.86 13.99 7.69
CA ILE A 242 3.32 12.66 7.25
C ILE A 242 2.61 11.61 8.09
N VAL A 243 2.00 10.61 7.46
CA VAL A 243 1.43 9.44 8.15
C VAL A 243 2.27 8.21 7.82
N ALA A 244 2.78 7.55 8.86
CA ALA A 244 3.58 6.34 8.71
C ALA A 244 2.71 5.13 8.37
N VAL A 245 2.95 4.47 7.24
CA VAL A 245 2.23 3.26 6.84
C VAL A 245 3.24 2.18 6.46
N GLN A 246 3.35 1.11 7.25
CA GLN A 246 4.27 0.02 6.96
C GLN A 246 3.62 -1.02 6.04
N ALA A 247 3.99 -0.96 4.76
CA ALA A 247 3.61 -1.92 3.73
C ALA A 247 4.70 -2.98 3.47
N LEU A 248 5.96 -2.63 3.75
CA LEU A 248 7.13 -3.50 3.67
C LEU A 248 7.67 -3.76 5.08
N ASN A 249 8.16 -4.97 5.34
CA ASN A 249 8.76 -5.30 6.62
C ASN A 249 10.08 -4.55 6.84
N CYS A 250 10.64 -4.72 8.03
CA CYS A 250 11.92 -4.17 8.43
C CYS A 250 13.10 -4.50 7.50
N TYR A 251 12.99 -5.52 6.66
CA TYR A 251 14.02 -5.92 5.70
C TYR A 251 13.72 -5.47 4.26
N GLY A 252 12.71 -4.62 4.06
CA GLY A 252 12.32 -4.06 2.76
C GLY A 252 11.60 -5.04 1.85
N GLY A 253 11.05 -6.12 2.39
CA GLY A 253 10.20 -7.03 1.64
C GLY A 253 8.74 -7.00 2.13
N GLY A 254 7.78 -7.21 1.26
CA GLY A 254 6.38 -7.27 1.64
C GLY A 254 5.51 -8.01 0.65
N THR A 255 4.27 -8.28 1.03
CA THR A 255 3.32 -8.99 0.17
C THR A 255 2.43 -8.01 -0.58
N THR A 256 1.98 -8.40 -1.77
CA THR A 256 0.96 -7.65 -2.50
C THR A 256 -0.27 -7.39 -1.61
N SER A 257 -0.68 -8.36 -0.80
CA SER A 257 -1.78 -8.21 0.17
C SER A 257 -1.51 -7.15 1.24
N GLY A 258 -0.27 -7.04 1.73
CA GLY A 258 0.14 -5.99 2.68
C GLY A 258 0.07 -4.59 2.04
N ILE A 259 0.46 -4.49 0.77
CA ILE A 259 0.39 -3.23 -0.01
C ILE A 259 -1.06 -2.82 -0.26
N ILE A 260 -1.95 -3.76 -0.65
CA ILE A 260 -3.39 -3.48 -0.75
C ILE A 260 -3.94 -3.00 0.60
N GLY A 261 -3.54 -3.66 1.69
CA GLY A 261 -3.91 -3.26 3.05
C GLY A 261 -3.49 -1.83 3.38
N ALA A 262 -2.26 -1.44 3.01
CA ALA A 262 -1.74 -0.10 3.22
C ALA A 262 -2.53 0.97 2.42
N ILE A 263 -2.84 0.70 1.15
CA ILE A 263 -3.65 1.60 0.31
C ILE A 263 -5.04 1.77 0.92
N ARG A 264 -5.71 0.64 1.25
CA ARG A 264 -7.04 0.65 1.84
C ARG A 264 -7.06 1.43 3.15
N TRP A 265 -6.15 1.12 4.07
CA TRP A 265 -6.12 1.78 5.38
C TRP A 265 -5.90 3.28 5.24
N SER A 266 -4.96 3.70 4.38
CA SER A 266 -4.69 5.13 4.12
C SER A 266 -5.92 5.85 3.57
N MET A 267 -6.65 5.20 2.67
CA MET A 267 -7.91 5.73 2.14
C MET A 267 -8.99 5.82 3.22
N GLU A 268 -9.21 4.77 4.01
CA GLU A 268 -10.21 4.75 5.08
C GLU A 268 -9.91 5.81 6.16
N ASP A 269 -8.65 5.98 6.53
CA ASP A 269 -8.20 7.03 7.44
C ASP A 269 -8.43 8.43 6.85
N ALA A 270 -8.08 8.64 5.57
CA ALA A 270 -8.32 9.93 4.90
C ALA A 270 -9.80 10.31 4.84
N ILE A 271 -10.67 9.35 4.53
CA ILE A 271 -12.13 9.55 4.52
C ILE A 271 -12.64 9.84 5.93
N THR A 272 -12.20 9.07 6.93
CA THR A 272 -12.63 9.24 8.32
C THR A 272 -12.26 10.62 8.86
N MET A 273 -11.10 11.12 8.44
CA MET A 273 -10.59 12.43 8.82
C MET A 273 -11.08 13.58 7.91
N GLY A 274 -11.88 13.29 6.88
CA GLY A 274 -12.43 14.28 5.94
C GLY A 274 -11.36 15.02 5.13
N ARG A 275 -10.27 14.31 4.76
CA ARG A 275 -9.08 14.87 4.10
C ARG A 275 -8.73 14.17 2.80
N GLU A 276 -9.67 13.44 2.20
CA GLU A 276 -9.44 12.64 0.99
C GLU A 276 -8.87 13.48 -0.16
N ARG A 277 -9.38 14.69 -0.38
CA ARG A 277 -8.95 15.60 -1.46
C ARG A 277 -7.66 16.36 -1.19
N THR A 278 -7.12 16.27 0.02
CA THR A 278 -5.82 16.87 0.40
C THR A 278 -4.80 15.80 0.77
N SER A 279 -5.07 14.54 0.43
CA SER A 279 -4.25 13.39 0.78
C SER A 279 -3.58 12.75 -0.43
N VAL A 280 -2.33 12.36 -0.25
CA VAL A 280 -1.54 11.59 -1.22
C VAL A 280 -1.06 10.30 -0.59
N ILE A 281 -1.16 9.18 -1.30
CA ILE A 281 -0.50 7.92 -0.94
C ILE A 281 0.77 7.79 -1.78
N SER A 282 1.92 7.72 -1.12
CA SER A 282 3.23 7.51 -1.74
C SER A 282 3.66 6.06 -1.56
N LEU A 283 3.86 5.37 -2.69
CA LEU A 283 4.29 3.98 -2.80
C LEU A 283 5.66 3.93 -3.49
N SER A 284 6.73 4.14 -2.73
CA SER A 284 8.11 4.02 -3.23
C SER A 284 8.55 2.55 -3.27
N LEU A 285 7.71 1.71 -3.87
CA LEU A 285 7.88 0.28 -3.98
C LEU A 285 7.24 -0.20 -5.28
N THR A 286 7.65 -1.37 -5.74
CA THR A 286 7.01 -2.04 -6.86
C THR A 286 6.52 -3.40 -6.43
N SER A 287 5.32 -3.77 -6.87
CA SER A 287 4.76 -5.10 -6.69
C SER A 287 4.26 -5.64 -8.02
N ASN A 288 4.40 -6.94 -8.23
CA ASN A 288 3.83 -7.59 -9.40
C ASN A 288 2.30 -7.47 -9.38
N LEU A 289 1.74 -6.92 -10.45
CA LEU A 289 0.31 -6.60 -10.50
C LEU A 289 -0.54 -7.81 -10.89
N GLY A 290 -1.65 -7.95 -10.18
CA GLY A 290 -2.88 -8.52 -10.70
C GLY A 290 -4.02 -7.49 -10.74
N SER A 291 -5.23 -7.97 -10.99
CA SER A 291 -6.44 -7.16 -11.15
C SER A 291 -6.88 -6.49 -9.85
N ILE A 292 -6.61 -7.12 -8.71
CA ILE A 292 -7.08 -6.68 -7.39
C ILE A 292 -6.28 -5.47 -6.90
N ASP A 293 -4.99 -5.40 -7.21
CA ASP A 293 -4.11 -4.28 -6.82
C ASP A 293 -4.51 -3.01 -7.56
N LYS A 294 -4.80 -3.16 -8.86
CA LYS A 294 -5.31 -2.08 -9.71
C LYS A 294 -6.66 -1.59 -9.21
N ALA A 295 -7.54 -2.49 -8.77
CA ALA A 295 -8.82 -2.11 -8.18
C ALA A 295 -8.64 -1.25 -6.93
N ALA A 296 -7.69 -1.58 -6.05
CA ALA A 296 -7.38 -0.80 -4.85
C ALA A 296 -6.87 0.61 -5.18
N VAL A 297 -6.00 0.76 -6.18
CA VAL A 297 -5.51 2.09 -6.63
C VAL A 297 -6.62 2.92 -7.25
N VAL A 298 -7.40 2.32 -8.15
CA VAL A 298 -8.57 2.98 -8.78
C VAL A 298 -9.57 3.43 -7.71
N GLU A 299 -9.73 2.66 -6.64
CA GLU A 299 -10.59 3.03 -5.54
C GLU A 299 -10.08 4.22 -4.74
N ALA A 300 -8.81 4.23 -4.34
CA ALA A 300 -8.21 5.38 -3.68
C ALA A 300 -8.35 6.66 -4.53
N HIS A 301 -8.15 6.54 -5.84
CA HIS A 301 -8.39 7.62 -6.80
C HIS A 301 -9.85 8.08 -6.80
N ASN A 302 -10.81 7.15 -6.89
CA ASN A 302 -12.24 7.47 -6.90
C ASN A 302 -12.73 8.05 -5.57
N ALA A 303 -12.10 7.71 -4.45
CA ALA A 303 -12.32 8.34 -3.15
C ALA A 303 -11.76 9.78 -3.09
N GLY A 304 -10.93 10.18 -4.05
CA GLY A 304 -10.39 11.54 -4.17
C GLY A 304 -8.93 11.69 -3.74
N LEU A 305 -8.26 10.60 -3.35
CA LEU A 305 -6.83 10.61 -3.03
C LEU A 305 -5.99 10.51 -4.30
N VAL A 306 -4.80 11.11 -4.26
CA VAL A 306 -3.79 10.89 -5.31
C VAL A 306 -2.89 9.72 -4.88
N VAL A 307 -2.66 8.75 -5.77
CA VAL A 307 -1.70 7.66 -5.54
C VAL A 307 -0.50 7.85 -6.46
N VAL A 308 0.69 7.91 -5.88
CA VAL A 308 1.96 8.05 -6.59
C VAL A 308 2.81 6.83 -6.30
N ALA A 309 3.24 6.11 -7.34
CA ALA A 309 4.07 4.91 -7.20
C ALA A 309 5.35 5.02 -8.03
N ALA A 310 6.45 4.46 -7.52
CA ALA A 310 7.72 4.40 -8.22
C ALA A 310 7.66 3.44 -9.43
N ALA A 311 8.29 3.80 -10.56
CA ALA A 311 8.27 2.98 -11.77
C ALA A 311 9.13 1.69 -11.71
N GLY A 312 9.95 1.56 -10.66
CA GLY A 312 10.85 0.44 -10.42
C GLY A 312 12.19 0.55 -11.14
N ASN A 313 13.18 -0.21 -10.67
CA ASN A 313 14.60 0.01 -10.98
C ASN A 313 15.20 -1.02 -11.95
N ALA A 314 14.37 -1.73 -12.71
CA ALA A 314 14.84 -2.84 -13.54
C ALA A 314 15.35 -2.40 -14.94
N ALA A 315 15.29 -1.11 -15.26
CA ALA A 315 15.73 -0.50 -16.52
C ALA A 315 15.04 -1.05 -17.80
N TYR A 316 13.88 -1.73 -17.65
CA TYR A 316 12.99 -2.15 -18.74
C TYR A 316 11.56 -1.67 -18.49
N ASP A 317 10.65 -1.90 -19.45
CA ASP A 317 9.24 -1.51 -19.32
C ASP A 317 8.56 -2.30 -18.21
N GLN A 318 8.24 -1.61 -17.12
CA GLN A 318 7.57 -2.17 -15.95
C GLN A 318 6.09 -1.80 -15.88
N CYS A 319 5.45 -1.37 -16.98
CA CYS A 319 4.01 -1.11 -16.98
C CYS A 319 3.18 -2.31 -16.47
N ALA A 320 3.68 -3.54 -16.63
CA ALA A 320 3.07 -4.75 -16.08
C ALA A 320 3.24 -4.94 -14.55
N SER A 321 4.10 -4.15 -13.92
CA SER A 321 4.56 -4.27 -12.52
C SER A 321 4.27 -3.03 -11.65
N LEU A 322 3.45 -2.09 -12.14
CA LEU A 322 3.15 -0.81 -11.48
C LEU A 322 1.67 -0.55 -11.14
N PRO A 323 1.32 -0.30 -9.86
CA PRO A 323 -0.07 -0.14 -9.43
C PRO A 323 -0.81 1.01 -10.13
N THR A 324 -0.06 2.03 -10.54
CA THR A 324 -0.56 3.27 -11.14
C THR A 324 -0.60 3.24 -12.67
N CYS A 325 -0.11 2.18 -13.34
CA CYS A 325 -0.04 2.15 -14.80
C CYS A 325 -1.39 1.79 -15.43
N PRO A 326 -2.06 2.71 -16.16
CA PRO A 326 -3.20 2.36 -16.99
C PRO A 326 -2.66 1.89 -18.34
N GLN A 327 -2.97 0.65 -18.73
CA GLN A 327 -2.80 0.23 -20.12
C GLN A 327 -3.91 0.88 -20.98
N PRO A 328 -3.62 1.64 -22.05
CA PRO A 328 -2.46 2.49 -22.30
C PRO A 328 -2.83 4.00 -22.21
N CYS A 329 -2.23 4.76 -21.28
CA CYS A 329 -1.85 6.18 -21.51
C CYS A 329 -1.18 6.86 -20.30
N ALA A 330 0.05 7.35 -20.56
CA ALA A 330 0.57 8.68 -20.23
C ALA A 330 0.67 9.18 -18.77
N ARG A 331 1.47 8.51 -17.93
CA ARG A 331 2.59 9.10 -17.15
C ARG A 331 3.07 8.10 -16.10
N CYS A 332 4.14 7.38 -16.43
CA CYS A 332 5.04 6.84 -15.42
C CYS A 332 6.22 7.83 -15.35
N ASP A 333 6.42 8.49 -14.21
CA ASP A 333 7.65 9.28 -14.00
C ASP A 333 8.84 8.30 -13.81
N GLY A 334 9.93 8.57 -14.53
CA GLY A 334 11.07 7.67 -14.78
C GLY A 334 12.07 7.48 -13.62
N PRO A 335 13.26 6.87 -13.87
CA PRO A 335 14.18 7.33 -14.91
C PRO A 335 14.60 6.27 -15.96
N LYS A 336 14.75 6.73 -17.22
CA LYS A 336 15.71 6.14 -18.17
C LYS A 336 16.93 7.05 -18.20
N THR A 337 18.09 6.46 -17.95
CA THR A 337 19.41 7.05 -18.13
C THR A 337 19.68 7.31 -19.61
N ASP A 338 19.92 8.57 -19.95
CA ASP A 338 21.18 9.11 -20.52
C ASP A 338 21.17 10.64 -20.42
#